data_AF-A0A1Z8WTJ6-F1
#
_entry.id   AF-A0A1Z8WTJ6-F1
#
_cell.length_a   1.000
_cell.length_b   1.000
_cell.length_c   1.000
_cell.angle_alpha   90.00
_cell.angle_beta   90.00
_cell.angle_gamma   90.00
#
_symmetry.space_group_name_H-M   'P 1'
#
loop_
_entity.id
_entity.type
_entity.pdbx_description
1 polymer ?
#
loop_
_entity_poly.entity_id
_entity_poly.type
_entity_poly.pdbx_seq_one_letter_code
_entity_poly.pdbx_strand_id
1 'polypeptide(L)'
;MARKSAAQRMFELKKMIEEYDQDPSAKRLYNWDYDFCTAMLDRLGRKKALTKRMRAKIDALVLEGVKKVPSNPEADEMDRLAEFLINPSTKHALRDFAFKTRKGWSLSVKQKAFAEKLMAEAREVELTGPWVPCENTRKKMALVLELRNCYNSMYWTTHSAGARAMSMLGEYCNGSLPHISEKIWESARYAVRGKLKKIESPRFSLGEKCFLTISGQNEQGTWVTQKHFGIICSKPMIHSGSIAFDVLVDGDCKTYPCSRISKR
;
A
#
# COMPACT_ATOMS: atom_id res chain seq x y z
N MET A 1 26.23 41.24 -27.73
CA MET A 1 26.36 39.85 -28.24
C MET A 1 25.72 39.74 -29.60
N ALA A 2 26.42 39.14 -30.57
CA ALA A 2 25.85 38.85 -31.89
C ALA A 2 24.62 37.93 -31.77
N ARG A 3 23.62 38.12 -32.64
CA ARG A 3 22.38 37.34 -32.61
C ARG A 3 22.66 35.89 -33.06
N LYS A 4 22.63 34.92 -32.14
CA LYS A 4 22.76 33.49 -32.47
C LYS A 4 21.70 33.05 -33.50
N SER A 5 22.05 32.13 -34.38
CA SER A 5 21.11 31.54 -35.36
C SER A 5 20.14 30.56 -34.70
N ALA A 6 19.09 30.16 -35.43
CA ALA A 6 18.16 29.13 -34.95
C ALA A 6 18.83 27.74 -34.88
N ALA A 7 19.67 27.41 -35.86
CA ALA A 7 20.43 26.16 -35.90
C ALA A 7 21.42 26.06 -34.73
N GLN A 8 22.11 27.16 -34.40
CA GLN A 8 23.03 27.20 -33.26
C GLN A 8 22.31 26.93 -31.94
N ARG A 9 21.15 27.56 -31.70
CA ARG A 9 20.34 27.29 -30.49
C ARG A 9 19.81 25.87 -30.44
N MET A 10 19.42 25.29 -31.58
CA MET A 10 18.99 23.90 -31.63
C MET A 10 20.11 22.95 -31.21
N PHE A 11 21.34 23.17 -31.69
CA PHE A 11 22.51 22.40 -31.28
C PHE A 11 22.80 22.54 -29.78
N GLU A 12 22.84 23.77 -29.27
CA GLU A 12 23.07 24.06 -27.85
C GLU A 12 22.00 23.42 -26.94
N LEU A 13 20.72 23.46 -27.34
CA LEU A 13 19.63 22.83 -26.60
C LEU A 13 19.73 21.31 -26.57
N LYS A 14 20.10 20.66 -27.69
CA LYS A 14 20.33 19.21 -27.72
C LYS A 14 21.42 18.81 -26.74
N LYS A 15 22.55 19.51 -26.78
CA LYS A 15 23.66 19.28 -25.86
C LYS A 15 23.24 19.45 -24.40
N MET A 16 22.47 20.50 -24.09
CA MET A 16 21.99 20.73 -22.72
C MET A 16 21.02 19.64 -22.24
N ILE A 17 20.15 19.14 -23.12
CA ILE A 17 19.26 18.02 -22.80
C ILE A 17 20.07 16.75 -22.53
N GLU A 18 21.09 16.46 -23.34
CA GLU A 18 22.01 15.34 -23.12
C GLU A 18 22.76 15.47 -21.79
N GLU A 19 23.24 16.66 -21.45
CA GLU A 19 23.90 16.94 -20.15
C GLU A 19 22.93 16.72 -18.97
N TYR A 20 21.65 17.09 -19.09
CA TYR A 20 20.63 16.75 -18.09
C TYR A 20 20.31 15.25 -18.02
N ASP A 21 20.30 14.56 -19.16
CA ASP A 21 20.04 13.12 -19.20
C ASP A 21 21.18 12.32 -18.55
N GLN A 22 22.40 12.85 -18.54
CA GLN A 22 23.54 12.30 -17.81
C GLN A 22 23.47 12.52 -16.29
N ASP A 23 22.70 13.50 -15.82
CA ASP A 23 22.46 13.76 -14.39
C ASP A 23 20.96 13.68 -14.04
N PRO A 24 20.42 12.47 -13.78
CA PRO A 24 19.02 12.28 -13.43
C PRO A 24 18.56 13.09 -12.22
N SER A 25 19.46 13.36 -11.27
CA SER A 25 19.18 14.15 -10.07
C SER A 25 18.99 15.62 -10.42
N ALA A 26 19.86 16.19 -11.25
CA ALA A 26 19.71 17.55 -11.77
C ALA A 26 18.46 17.67 -12.65
N LYS A 27 18.19 16.69 -13.52
CA LYS A 27 16.99 16.65 -14.35
C LYS A 27 15.70 16.66 -13.52
N ARG A 28 15.64 15.85 -12.46
CA ARG A 28 14.49 15.83 -11.55
C ARG A 28 14.34 17.14 -10.79
N LEU A 29 15.45 17.69 -10.28
CA LEU A 29 15.45 18.92 -9.50
C LEU A 29 15.06 20.14 -10.35
N TYR A 30 15.64 20.29 -11.53
CA TYR A 30 15.44 21.41 -12.43
C TYR A 30 14.53 21.04 -13.61
N ASN A 31 13.49 20.24 -13.34
CA ASN A 31 12.57 19.73 -14.36
C ASN A 31 12.01 20.81 -15.28
N TRP A 32 11.69 21.99 -14.74
CA TRP A 32 11.17 23.10 -15.53
C TRP A 32 12.18 23.59 -16.58
N ASP A 33 13.48 23.67 -16.23
CA ASP A 33 14.52 24.08 -17.18
C ASP A 33 14.68 23.00 -18.28
N TYR A 34 14.66 21.71 -17.91
CA TYR A 34 14.68 20.59 -18.85
C TYR A 34 13.45 20.57 -19.79
N ASP A 35 12.24 20.70 -19.24
CA ASP A 35 10.98 20.72 -19.97
C ASP A 35 10.92 21.92 -20.91
N PHE A 36 11.39 23.09 -20.44
CA PHE A 36 11.51 24.28 -21.25
C PHE A 36 12.46 24.05 -22.44
N CYS A 37 13.64 23.47 -22.22
CA CYS A 37 14.60 23.15 -23.29
C CYS A 37 13.99 22.18 -24.31
N THR A 38 13.34 21.11 -23.84
CA THR A 38 12.66 20.11 -24.69
C THR A 38 11.56 20.75 -25.54
N ALA A 39 10.71 21.58 -24.94
CA ALA A 39 9.64 22.29 -25.65
C ALA A 39 10.19 23.29 -26.68
N MET A 40 11.31 23.96 -26.39
CA MET A 40 11.95 24.87 -27.33
C MET A 40 12.61 24.13 -28.49
N LEU A 41 13.21 22.97 -28.22
CA LEU A 41 13.79 22.10 -29.25
C LEU A 41 12.72 21.63 -30.25
N ASP A 42 11.58 21.13 -29.77
CA ASP A 42 10.45 20.72 -30.61
C ASP A 42 9.91 21.88 -31.46
N ARG A 43 9.75 23.08 -30.87
CA ARG A 43 9.33 24.28 -31.62
C ARG A 43 10.29 24.63 -32.76
N LEU A 44 11.60 24.62 -32.50
CA LEU A 44 12.59 24.90 -33.52
C LEU A 44 12.60 23.79 -34.59
N GLY A 45 12.40 22.53 -34.21
CA GLY A 45 12.25 21.39 -35.13
C GLY A 45 11.08 21.58 -36.11
N ARG A 46 9.97 22.13 -35.62
CA ARG A 46 8.80 22.49 -36.43
C ARG A 46 8.96 23.82 -37.20
N LYS A 47 10.17 24.37 -37.27
CA LYS A 47 10.48 25.67 -37.90
C LYS A 47 9.64 26.84 -37.36
N LYS A 48 9.13 26.76 -36.13
CA LYS A 48 8.35 27.84 -35.50
C LYS A 48 9.28 28.91 -34.93
N ALA A 49 8.93 30.17 -35.14
CA ALA A 49 9.70 31.30 -34.62
C ALA A 49 9.63 31.38 -33.08
N LEU A 50 10.77 31.64 -32.44
CA LEU A 50 10.86 31.88 -31.01
C LEU A 50 10.74 33.37 -30.68
N THR A 51 9.95 33.67 -29.64
CA THR A 51 9.82 35.04 -29.12
C THR A 51 11.17 35.56 -28.59
N LYS A 52 11.32 36.89 -28.47
CA LYS A 52 12.53 37.51 -27.92
C LYS A 52 12.85 36.99 -26.51
N ARG A 53 11.84 36.85 -25.65
CA ARG A 53 11.98 36.34 -24.27
C ARG A 53 12.44 34.88 -24.22
N MET A 54 11.87 34.02 -25.08
CA MET A 54 12.28 32.61 -25.16
C MET A 54 13.74 32.47 -25.60
N ARG A 55 14.17 33.23 -26.61
CA ARG A 55 15.56 33.25 -27.07
C ARG A 55 16.51 33.70 -25.97
N ALA A 56 16.19 34.79 -25.28
CA ALA A 56 17.00 35.29 -24.16
C ALA A 56 17.11 34.26 -23.02
N LYS A 57 16.01 33.55 -22.71
CA LYS A 57 16.01 32.49 -21.69
C LYS A 57 16.84 31.28 -22.09
N ILE A 58 16.77 30.83 -23.35
CA ILE A 58 17.66 29.77 -23.88
C ILE A 58 19.11 30.20 -23.75
N ASP A 59 19.44 31.39 -24.25
CA ASP A 59 20.81 31.89 -24.25
C ASP A 59 21.37 32.01 -22.81
N ALA A 60 20.53 32.41 -21.85
CA ALA A 60 20.87 32.44 -20.43
C ALA A 60 21.08 31.04 -19.83
N LEU A 61 20.18 30.08 -20.12
CA LEU A 61 20.30 28.70 -19.64
C LEU A 61 21.54 28.00 -20.19
N VAL A 62 21.83 28.18 -21.48
CA VAL A 62 23.03 27.62 -22.12
C VAL A 62 24.30 28.22 -21.52
N LEU A 63 24.29 29.53 -21.21
CA LEU A 63 25.43 30.19 -20.57
C LEU A 63 25.64 29.72 -19.13
N GLU A 64 24.55 29.53 -18.37
CA GLU A 64 24.58 29.01 -17.00
C GLU A 64 25.00 27.53 -16.96
N GLY A 65 24.67 26.77 -18.00
CA GLY A 65 24.88 25.32 -18.07
C GLY A 65 23.90 24.53 -17.21
N VAL A 66 24.12 23.21 -17.10
CA VAL A 66 23.34 22.38 -16.16
C VAL A 66 23.63 22.81 -14.73
N LYS A 67 22.59 23.22 -14.02
CA LYS A 67 22.69 23.65 -12.62
C LYS A 67 23.11 22.46 -11.76
N LYS A 68 24.13 22.68 -10.93
CA LYS A 68 24.57 21.67 -9.97
C LYS A 68 23.49 21.46 -8.92
N VAL A 69 23.26 20.18 -8.61
CA VAL A 69 22.39 19.77 -7.51
C VAL A 69 22.99 20.30 -6.19
N PRO A 70 22.24 21.06 -5.37
CA PRO A 70 22.72 21.52 -4.08
C PRO A 70 23.01 20.30 -3.19
N SER A 71 24.20 20.24 -2.57
CA SER A 71 24.46 19.24 -1.55
C SER A 71 23.63 19.56 -0.32
N ASN A 72 22.88 18.57 0.15
CA ASN A 72 22.11 18.67 1.37
C ASN A 72 22.17 17.31 2.08
N PRO A 73 23.00 17.16 3.13
CA PRO A 73 23.21 15.89 3.81
C PRO A 73 21.91 15.24 4.30
N GLU A 74 20.95 16.05 4.77
CA GLU A 74 19.66 15.57 5.26
C GLU A 74 18.82 14.99 4.09
N ALA A 75 18.77 15.68 2.95
CA ALA A 75 18.07 15.19 1.78
C ALA A 75 18.72 13.92 1.19
N ASP A 76 20.05 13.87 1.19
CA ASP A 76 20.82 12.73 0.70
C ASP A 76 20.61 11.50 1.61
N GLU A 77 20.54 11.71 2.92
CA GLU A 77 20.18 10.66 3.87
C GLU A 77 18.75 10.15 3.65
N MET A 78 17.76 11.05 3.48
CA MET A 78 16.37 10.65 3.21
C MET A 78 16.24 9.81 1.93
N ASP A 79 16.88 10.23 0.83
CA ASP A 79 16.84 9.51 -0.45
C ASP A 79 17.46 8.11 -0.31
N ARG A 80 18.60 7.99 0.40
CA ARG A 80 19.27 6.71 0.68
C ARG A 80 18.40 5.80 1.52
N LEU A 81 17.84 6.31 2.63
CA LEU A 81 17.00 5.54 3.55
C LEU A 81 15.69 5.07 2.89
N ALA A 82 15.18 5.80 1.91
CA ALA A 82 13.97 5.40 1.21
C ALA A 82 14.09 4.05 0.49
N GLU A 83 15.29 3.55 0.20
CA GLU A 83 15.48 2.21 -0.37
C GLU A 83 15.08 1.08 0.58
N PHE A 84 15.22 1.29 1.89
CA PHE A 84 14.90 0.29 2.91
C PHE A 84 13.41 0.24 3.27
N LEU A 85 12.60 1.18 2.77
CA LEU A 85 11.16 1.18 2.98
C LEU A 85 10.47 0.16 2.06
N ILE A 86 9.80 -0.82 2.67
CA ILE A 86 9.09 -1.91 1.96
C ILE A 86 7.87 -1.36 1.20
N ASN A 87 7.15 -0.39 1.76
CA ASN A 87 5.92 0.12 1.16
C ASN A 87 6.23 1.19 0.08
N PRO A 88 5.81 1.01 -1.18
CA PRO A 88 6.10 1.96 -2.25
C PRO A 88 5.59 3.38 -1.96
N SER A 89 4.41 3.52 -1.33
CA SER A 89 3.87 4.86 -1.02
C SER A 89 4.70 5.61 0.01
N THR A 90 5.24 4.93 1.03
CA THR A 90 6.10 5.59 2.03
C THR A 90 7.48 5.88 1.46
N LYS A 91 8.01 4.98 0.62
CA LYS A 91 9.22 5.21 -0.19
C LYS A 91 9.09 6.46 -1.06
N HIS A 92 7.98 6.61 -1.79
CA HIS A 92 7.71 7.81 -2.58
C HIS A 92 7.57 9.06 -1.72
N ALA A 93 6.89 8.97 -0.57
CA ALA A 93 6.74 10.10 0.34
C ALA A 93 8.08 10.59 0.89
N LEU A 94 8.97 9.68 1.31
CA LEU A 94 10.28 10.06 1.84
C LEU A 94 11.18 10.68 0.75
N ARG A 95 11.15 10.14 -0.49
CA ARG A 95 11.83 10.75 -1.65
C ARG A 95 11.26 12.10 -2.06
N ASP A 96 9.98 12.37 -1.80
CA ASP A 96 9.38 13.69 -2.01
C ASP A 96 9.86 14.68 -0.95
N PHE A 97 9.97 14.25 0.31
CA PHE A 97 10.55 15.08 1.37
C PHE A 97 12.02 15.39 1.11
N ALA A 98 12.82 14.40 0.70
CA ALA A 98 14.20 14.62 0.27
C ALA A 98 14.29 15.69 -0.83
N PHE A 99 13.45 15.58 -1.86
CA PHE A 99 13.37 16.56 -2.95
C PHE A 99 13.05 17.98 -2.44
N LYS A 100 12.04 18.13 -1.58
CA LYS A 100 11.65 19.43 -1.01
C LYS A 100 12.76 20.04 -0.16
N THR A 101 13.38 19.23 0.69
CA THR A 101 14.52 19.65 1.53
C THR A 101 15.70 20.09 0.66
N ARG A 102 16.01 19.35 -0.42
CA ARG A 102 17.06 19.73 -1.39
C ARG A 102 16.77 21.03 -2.14
N LYS A 103 15.48 21.34 -2.37
CA LYS A 103 15.04 22.63 -2.92
C LYS A 103 15.09 23.79 -1.93
N GLY A 104 15.39 23.53 -0.66
CA GLY A 104 15.31 24.52 0.41
C GLY A 104 13.87 24.87 0.80
N TRP A 105 12.90 24.02 0.45
CA TRP A 105 11.51 24.20 0.87
C TRP A 105 11.32 23.68 2.29
N SER A 106 10.72 24.50 3.15
CA SER A 106 10.41 24.10 4.52
C SER A 106 9.29 23.05 4.53
N LEU A 107 9.58 21.90 5.15
CA LEU A 107 8.56 20.91 5.50
C LEU A 107 7.70 21.44 6.66
N SER A 108 6.38 21.25 6.59
CA SER A 108 5.50 21.54 7.72
C SER A 108 5.83 20.64 8.92
N VAL A 109 5.43 21.05 10.13
CA VAL A 109 5.67 20.28 11.37
C VAL A 109 5.19 18.84 11.24
N LYS A 110 4.00 18.63 10.66
CA LYS A 110 3.45 17.28 10.42
C LYS A 110 4.27 16.48 9.40
N GLN A 111 4.77 17.12 8.35
CA GLN A 111 5.62 16.46 7.35
C GLN A 111 6.99 16.10 7.93
N LYS A 112 7.60 16.96 8.75
CA LYS A 112 8.86 16.66 9.45
C LYS A 112 8.72 15.47 10.38
N ALA A 113 7.72 15.48 11.26
CA ALA A 113 7.45 14.36 12.16
C ALA A 113 7.18 13.06 11.40
N PHE A 114 6.50 13.15 10.24
CA PHE A 114 6.28 11.99 9.40
C PHE A 114 7.56 11.50 8.70
N ALA A 115 8.39 12.41 8.18
CA ALA A 115 9.70 12.08 7.59
C ALA A 115 10.62 11.41 8.62
N GLU A 116 10.72 11.96 9.83
CA GLU A 116 11.50 11.38 10.94
C GLU A 116 11.03 9.96 11.27
N LYS A 117 9.73 9.73 11.33
CA LYS A 117 9.16 8.40 11.54
C LYS A 117 9.54 7.42 10.43
N LEU A 118 9.49 7.86 9.17
CA LEU A 118 9.88 7.02 8.03
C LEU A 118 11.39 6.73 8.01
N MET A 119 12.22 7.71 8.36
CA MET A 119 13.67 7.51 8.49
C MET A 119 14.01 6.55 9.63
N ALA A 120 13.32 6.63 10.77
CA ALA A 120 13.50 5.70 11.87
C ALA A 120 13.14 4.25 11.45
N GLU A 121 11.99 4.08 10.78
CA GLU A 121 11.56 2.78 10.22
C GLU A 121 12.58 2.24 9.22
N ALA A 122 13.09 3.09 8.32
CA ALA A 122 14.11 2.70 7.35
C ALA A 122 15.45 2.32 7.99
N ARG A 123 15.92 3.06 9.00
CA ARG A 123 17.16 2.77 9.74
C ARG A 123 17.06 1.45 10.51
N GLU A 124 15.89 1.16 11.08
CA GLU A 124 15.64 -0.12 11.75
C GLU A 124 15.76 -1.29 10.77
N VAL A 125 15.14 -1.18 9.59
CA VAL A 125 15.24 -2.20 8.52
C VAL A 125 16.66 -2.30 7.97
N GLU A 126 17.38 -1.18 7.84
CA GLU A 126 18.79 -1.18 7.44
C GLU A 126 19.66 -1.96 8.44
N LEU A 127 19.44 -1.77 9.74
CA LEU A 127 20.24 -2.39 10.80
C LEU A 127 19.90 -3.88 11.01
N THR A 128 18.61 -4.20 11.04
CA THR A 128 18.11 -5.53 11.46
C THR A 128 17.70 -6.43 10.29
N GLY A 129 17.62 -5.85 9.09
CA GLY A 129 17.03 -6.48 7.92
C GLY A 129 15.50 -6.44 7.92
N PRO A 130 14.86 -6.91 6.84
CA PRO A 130 13.41 -7.02 6.79
C PRO A 130 12.90 -8.02 7.83
N TRP A 131 11.77 -7.70 8.47
CA TRP A 131 11.11 -8.63 9.38
C TRP A 131 10.73 -9.93 8.67
N VAL A 132 11.07 -11.07 9.29
CA VAL A 132 10.76 -12.40 8.77
C VAL A 132 9.78 -13.09 9.72
N PRO A 133 8.53 -13.36 9.30
CA PRO A 133 7.59 -14.08 10.14
C PRO A 133 8.02 -15.52 10.35
N CYS A 134 7.96 -15.97 11.61
CA CYS A 134 8.16 -17.37 11.97
C CYS A 134 7.04 -18.26 11.41
N GLU A 135 7.26 -19.58 11.39
CA GLU A 135 6.33 -20.55 10.79
C GLU A 135 4.92 -20.49 11.39
N ASN A 136 4.81 -20.35 12.72
CA ASN A 136 3.52 -20.19 13.38
C ASN A 136 2.80 -18.90 12.96
N THR A 137 3.56 -17.82 12.76
CA THR A 137 3.00 -16.55 12.25
C THR A 137 2.53 -16.71 10.81
N ARG A 138 3.28 -17.42 9.95
CA ARG A 138 2.86 -17.71 8.56
C ARG A 138 1.56 -18.51 8.49
N LYS A 139 1.40 -19.53 9.35
CA LYS A 139 0.13 -20.27 9.47
C LYS A 139 -1.01 -19.36 9.90
N LYS A 140 -0.78 -18.45 10.85
CA LYS A 140 -1.78 -17.45 11.26
C LYS A 140 -2.09 -16.44 10.15
N MET A 141 -1.11 -16.06 9.33
CA MET A 141 -1.31 -15.19 8.17
C MET A 141 -2.29 -15.82 7.17
N ALA A 142 -2.11 -17.10 6.84
CA ALA A 142 -3.03 -17.82 5.98
C ALA A 142 -4.47 -17.84 6.54
N LEU A 143 -4.62 -18.15 7.84
CA LEU A 143 -5.92 -18.11 8.51
C LEU A 143 -6.55 -16.71 8.49
N VAL A 144 -5.77 -15.66 8.72
CA VAL A 144 -6.24 -14.27 8.65
C VAL A 144 -6.74 -13.92 7.25
N LEU A 145 -6.04 -14.37 6.20
CA LEU A 145 -6.47 -14.18 4.81
C LEU A 145 -7.77 -14.92 4.50
N GLU A 146 -7.96 -16.16 4.99
CA GLU A 146 -9.24 -16.85 4.83
C GLU A 146 -10.38 -16.14 5.57
N LEU A 147 -10.11 -15.65 6.77
CA LEU A 147 -11.06 -14.88 7.57
C LEU A 147 -11.53 -13.60 6.88
N ARG A 148 -10.75 -13.05 5.93
CA ARG A 148 -11.17 -11.90 5.11
C ARG A 148 -12.51 -12.16 4.43
N ASN A 149 -12.72 -13.38 3.95
CA ASN A 149 -13.92 -13.80 3.22
C ASN A 149 -15.16 -13.90 4.14
N CYS A 150 -14.98 -13.80 5.46
CA CYS A 150 -16.07 -13.79 6.43
C CYS A 150 -16.72 -12.41 6.65
N TYR A 151 -16.26 -11.40 5.91
CA TYR A 151 -16.75 -10.03 5.95
C TYR A 151 -17.27 -9.63 4.57
N ASN A 152 -18.35 -8.84 4.54
CA ASN A 152 -18.90 -8.34 3.28
C ASN A 152 -18.02 -7.23 2.68
N SER A 153 -18.29 -6.86 1.42
CA SER A 153 -17.56 -5.80 0.71
C SER A 153 -17.64 -4.45 1.43
N MET A 154 -18.81 -4.10 1.96
CA MET A 154 -19.04 -2.82 2.65
C MET A 154 -18.14 -2.63 3.88
N TYR A 155 -17.85 -3.72 4.61
CA TYR A 155 -16.91 -3.70 5.72
C TYR A 155 -15.52 -3.22 5.26
N TRP A 156 -15.02 -3.75 4.14
CA TRP A 156 -13.70 -3.40 3.61
C TRP A 156 -13.67 -1.97 3.04
N THR A 157 -14.78 -1.51 2.45
CA THR A 157 -14.92 -0.12 1.98
C THR A 157 -14.81 0.88 3.13
N THR A 158 -15.45 0.59 4.27
CA THR A 158 -15.43 1.47 5.45
C THR A 158 -14.14 1.36 6.27
N HIS A 159 -13.38 0.28 6.12
CA HIS A 159 -12.14 0.01 6.85
C HIS A 159 -10.93 -0.03 5.90
N SER A 160 -10.73 1.05 5.13
CA SER A 160 -9.72 1.13 4.07
C SER A 160 -8.29 0.81 4.52
N ALA A 161 -7.91 1.20 5.75
CA ALA A 161 -6.60 0.85 6.31
C ALA A 161 -6.43 -0.67 6.50
N GLY A 162 -7.46 -1.35 7.02
CA GLY A 162 -7.47 -2.80 7.17
C GLY A 162 -7.52 -3.52 5.82
N ALA A 163 -8.30 -2.99 4.88
CA ALA A 163 -8.37 -3.51 3.51
C ALA A 163 -7.01 -3.44 2.81
N ARG A 164 -6.29 -2.31 2.95
CA ARG A 164 -4.94 -2.15 2.40
C ARG A 164 -3.95 -3.12 3.03
N ALA A 165 -3.97 -3.27 4.35
CA ALA A 165 -3.10 -4.23 5.05
C ALA A 165 -3.38 -5.68 4.60
N MET A 166 -4.65 -6.04 4.40
CA MET A 166 -5.05 -7.33 3.86
C MET A 166 -4.59 -7.57 2.41
N SER A 167 -4.62 -6.54 1.55
CA SER A 167 -4.08 -6.64 0.19
C SER A 167 -2.59 -6.95 0.21
N MET A 168 -1.82 -6.17 0.98
CA MET A 168 -0.37 -6.37 1.12
C MET A 168 -0.04 -7.73 1.74
N LEU A 169 -0.83 -8.20 2.71
CA LEU A 169 -0.66 -9.55 3.26
C LEU A 169 -0.92 -10.63 2.20
N GLY A 170 -1.94 -10.45 1.35
CA GLY A 170 -2.23 -11.36 0.24
C GLY A 170 -1.10 -11.39 -0.80
N GLU A 171 -0.57 -10.22 -1.18
CA GLU A 171 0.59 -10.08 -2.06
C GLU A 171 1.85 -10.71 -1.47
N TYR A 172 2.04 -10.65 -0.16
CA TYR A 172 3.13 -11.35 0.51
C TYR A 172 2.95 -12.87 0.48
N CYS A 173 1.77 -13.37 0.89
CA CYS A 173 1.51 -14.81 0.93
C CYS A 173 1.48 -15.48 -0.46
N ASN A 174 1.19 -14.73 -1.52
CA ASN A 174 1.24 -15.26 -2.89
C ASN A 174 2.62 -15.11 -3.57
N GLY A 175 3.60 -14.51 -2.88
CA GLY A 175 4.97 -14.32 -3.36
C GLY A 175 5.19 -13.10 -4.27
N SER A 176 4.16 -12.28 -4.53
CA SER A 176 4.29 -11.03 -5.31
C SER A 176 5.10 -9.97 -4.54
N LEU A 177 5.00 -9.96 -3.22
CA LEU A 177 5.76 -9.08 -2.34
C LEU A 177 6.80 -9.90 -1.57
N PRO A 178 8.11 -9.62 -1.69
CA PRO A 178 9.16 -10.45 -1.08
C PRO A 178 9.23 -10.32 0.45
N HIS A 179 8.82 -9.17 0.99
CA HIS A 179 8.90 -8.85 2.40
C HIS A 179 7.63 -8.16 2.90
N ILE A 180 7.30 -8.36 4.16
CA ILE A 180 6.17 -7.69 4.83
C ILE A 180 6.67 -7.11 6.15
N SER A 181 6.15 -5.96 6.57
CA SER A 181 6.47 -5.42 7.89
C SER A 181 5.55 -5.99 8.96
N GLU A 182 6.06 -6.13 10.19
CA GLU A 182 5.29 -6.61 11.33
C GLU A 182 4.03 -5.76 11.56
N LYS A 183 4.15 -4.44 11.39
CA LYS A 183 3.02 -3.50 11.50
C LYS A 183 1.89 -3.77 10.51
N ILE A 184 2.21 -4.15 9.27
CA ILE A 184 1.19 -4.53 8.26
C ILE A 184 0.50 -5.81 8.72
N TRP A 185 1.29 -6.79 9.17
CA TRP A 185 0.76 -8.02 9.73
C TRP A 185 -0.19 -7.77 10.91
N GLU A 186 0.23 -6.98 11.90
CA GLU A 186 -0.59 -6.62 13.05
C GLU A 186 -1.88 -5.90 12.66
N SER A 187 -1.79 -4.98 11.69
CA SER A 187 -2.95 -4.25 11.17
C SER A 187 -3.95 -5.19 10.49
N ALA A 188 -3.48 -6.14 9.69
CA ALA A 188 -4.31 -7.15 9.03
C ALA A 188 -4.96 -8.10 10.06
N ARG A 189 -4.18 -8.58 11.04
CA ARG A 189 -4.67 -9.39 12.16
C ARG A 189 -5.73 -8.65 12.97
N TYR A 190 -5.50 -7.37 13.27
CA TYR A 190 -6.42 -6.54 14.04
C TYR A 190 -7.76 -6.33 13.29
N ALA A 191 -7.72 -6.14 11.98
CA ALA A 191 -8.92 -5.97 11.16
C ALA A 191 -9.90 -7.16 11.30
N VAL A 192 -9.40 -8.39 11.43
CA VAL A 192 -10.23 -9.59 11.60
C VAL A 192 -10.29 -10.11 13.03
N ARG A 193 -9.82 -9.34 14.03
CA ARG A 193 -9.69 -9.78 15.44
C ARG A 193 -10.96 -10.42 16.01
N GLY A 194 -12.13 -9.88 15.63
CA GLY A 194 -13.41 -10.35 16.14
C GLY A 194 -13.76 -11.76 15.66
N LYS A 195 -13.42 -12.09 14.41
CA LYS A 195 -13.61 -13.43 13.85
C LYS A 195 -12.46 -14.36 14.28
N LEU A 196 -11.22 -13.87 14.31
CA LEU A 196 -10.07 -14.62 14.81
C LEU A 196 -10.30 -15.12 16.24
N LYS A 197 -10.81 -14.26 17.14
CA LYS A 197 -11.17 -14.64 18.51
C LYS A 197 -12.19 -15.77 18.57
N LYS A 198 -13.12 -15.86 17.61
CA LYS A 198 -14.12 -16.94 17.57
C LYS A 198 -13.54 -18.29 17.16
N ILE A 199 -12.40 -18.29 16.46
CA ILE A 199 -11.66 -19.52 16.13
C ILE A 199 -10.72 -19.90 17.27
N GLU A 200 -9.97 -18.93 17.82
CA GLU A 200 -8.99 -19.17 18.90
C GLU A 200 -9.67 -19.45 20.25
N SER A 201 -10.85 -18.88 20.50
CA SER A 201 -11.63 -19.07 21.73
C SER A 201 -13.10 -19.32 21.36
N PRO A 202 -13.41 -20.52 20.86
CA PRO A 202 -14.76 -20.83 20.38
C PRO A 202 -15.78 -20.77 21.51
N ARG A 203 -16.99 -20.31 21.17
CA ARG A 203 -18.12 -20.25 22.10
C ARG A 203 -18.54 -21.63 22.60
N PHE A 204 -18.34 -22.64 21.75
CA PHE A 204 -18.73 -24.02 22.00
C PHE A 204 -17.52 -24.95 21.93
N SER A 205 -17.50 -25.96 22.79
CA SER A 205 -16.54 -27.06 22.74
C SER A 205 -17.12 -28.27 22.00
N LEU A 206 -16.24 -29.16 21.54
CA LEU A 206 -16.66 -30.42 20.92
C LEU A 206 -17.45 -31.27 21.93
N GLY A 207 -18.60 -31.81 21.50
CA GLY A 207 -19.55 -32.54 22.35
C GLY A 207 -20.49 -31.64 23.17
N GLU A 208 -20.36 -30.31 23.10
CA GLU A 208 -21.26 -29.40 23.83
C GLU A 208 -22.66 -29.37 23.20
N LYS A 209 -23.69 -29.30 24.05
CA LYS A 209 -25.07 -29.10 23.60
C LYS A 209 -25.29 -27.70 23.04
N CYS A 210 -26.13 -27.60 22.03
CA CYS A 210 -26.52 -26.34 21.43
C CYS A 210 -27.97 -26.38 20.94
N PHE A 211 -28.51 -25.20 20.63
CA PHE A 211 -29.80 -25.03 19.98
C PHE A 211 -29.61 -24.33 18.65
N LEU A 212 -30.26 -24.87 17.62
CA LEU A 212 -30.24 -24.34 16.26
C LEU A 212 -31.57 -23.71 15.93
N THR A 213 -31.51 -22.50 15.37
CA THR A 213 -32.69 -21.82 14.84
C THR A 213 -32.76 -22.08 13.34
N ILE A 214 -33.71 -22.90 12.91
CA ILE A 214 -33.95 -23.22 11.51
C ILE A 214 -35.27 -22.57 11.08
N SER A 215 -35.22 -21.72 10.07
CA SER A 215 -36.41 -21.11 9.47
C SER A 215 -36.76 -21.85 8.19
N GLY A 216 -38.03 -22.21 8.03
CA GLY A 216 -38.57 -22.87 6.84
C GLY A 216 -40.02 -22.49 6.61
N GLN A 217 -40.57 -22.82 5.45
CA GLN A 217 -42.01 -22.69 5.21
C GLN A 217 -42.74 -23.91 5.77
N ASN A 218 -43.85 -23.68 6.47
CA ASN A 218 -44.76 -24.75 6.84
C ASN A 218 -45.59 -25.20 5.61
N GLU A 219 -46.43 -26.21 5.78
CA GLU A 219 -47.34 -26.73 4.74
C GLU A 219 -48.28 -25.67 4.15
N GLN A 220 -48.48 -24.56 4.87
CA GLN A 220 -49.32 -23.42 4.48
C GLN A 220 -48.51 -22.29 3.80
N GLY A 221 -47.23 -22.52 3.48
CA GLY A 221 -46.33 -21.54 2.86
C GLY A 221 -45.88 -20.39 3.77
N THR A 222 -46.24 -20.42 5.05
CA THR A 222 -45.88 -19.40 6.04
C THR A 222 -44.50 -19.69 6.62
N TRP A 223 -43.65 -18.67 6.75
CA TRP A 223 -42.33 -18.81 7.36
C TRP A 223 -42.46 -19.05 8.87
N VAL A 224 -42.02 -20.22 9.31
CA VAL A 224 -41.96 -20.62 10.72
C VAL A 224 -40.50 -20.85 11.10
N THR A 225 -40.16 -20.47 12.34
CA THR A 225 -38.83 -20.69 12.89
C THR A 225 -38.91 -21.72 14.01
N GLN A 226 -38.21 -22.84 13.85
CA GLN A 226 -38.18 -23.93 14.81
C GLN A 226 -36.79 -24.01 15.47
N LYS A 227 -36.79 -24.34 16.76
CA LYS A 227 -35.58 -24.60 17.53
C LYS A 227 -35.33 -26.10 17.57
N HIS A 228 -34.15 -26.53 17.11
CA HIS A 228 -33.71 -27.91 17.18
C HIS A 228 -32.60 -28.05 18.23
N PHE A 229 -32.62 -29.16 18.96
CA PHE A 229 -31.50 -29.55 19.81
C PHE A 229 -30.40 -30.15 18.96
N GLY A 230 -29.14 -29.84 19.27
CA GLY A 230 -28.01 -30.45 18.58
C GLY A 230 -26.75 -30.54 19.43
N ILE A 231 -25.79 -31.33 18.96
CA ILE A 231 -24.49 -31.53 19.61
C ILE A 231 -23.38 -31.08 18.65
N ILE A 232 -22.43 -30.29 19.15
CA ILE A 232 -21.29 -29.84 18.35
C ILE A 232 -20.34 -31.00 18.06
N CYS A 233 -20.05 -31.23 16.78
CA CYS A 233 -19.23 -32.35 16.31
C CYS A 233 -17.84 -31.94 15.80
N SER A 234 -17.60 -30.64 15.57
CA SER A 234 -16.31 -30.17 15.05
C SER A 234 -15.79 -28.91 15.74
N LYS A 235 -14.51 -28.61 15.50
CA LYS A 235 -13.87 -27.35 15.88
C LYS A 235 -14.41 -26.22 14.99
N PRO A 236 -14.34 -24.94 15.41
CA PRO A 236 -14.76 -23.83 14.55
C PRO A 236 -13.98 -23.84 13.23
N MET A 237 -14.70 -23.71 12.13
CA MET A 237 -14.11 -23.66 10.79
C MET A 237 -14.71 -22.55 9.95
N ILE A 238 -14.01 -22.15 8.89
CA ILE A 238 -14.51 -21.18 7.93
C ILE A 238 -15.30 -21.94 6.86
N HIS A 239 -16.59 -21.63 6.71
CA HIS A 239 -17.46 -22.24 5.73
C HIS A 239 -18.40 -21.18 5.14
N SER A 240 -18.47 -21.11 3.80
CA SER A 240 -19.38 -20.22 3.07
C SER A 240 -19.36 -18.76 3.55
N GLY A 241 -18.16 -18.21 3.79
CA GLY A 241 -18.00 -16.82 4.25
C GLY A 241 -18.47 -16.57 5.69
N SER A 242 -18.49 -17.60 6.53
CA SER A 242 -18.80 -17.48 7.96
C SER A 242 -18.01 -18.47 8.79
N ILE A 243 -17.93 -18.21 10.10
CA ILE A 243 -17.43 -19.20 11.05
C ILE A 243 -18.58 -20.13 11.39
N ALA A 244 -18.36 -21.42 11.22
CA ALA A 244 -19.36 -22.47 11.35
C ALA A 244 -18.85 -23.62 12.23
N PHE A 245 -19.79 -24.48 12.62
CA PHE A 245 -19.56 -25.72 13.34
C PHE A 245 -20.37 -26.82 12.64
N ASP A 246 -19.88 -28.04 12.65
CA ASP A 246 -20.71 -29.20 12.35
C ASP A 246 -21.51 -29.56 13.58
N VAL A 247 -22.80 -29.76 13.39
CA VAL A 247 -23.76 -30.04 14.45
C VAL A 247 -24.56 -31.28 14.08
N LEU A 248 -24.61 -32.25 14.99
CA LEU A 248 -25.49 -33.41 14.91
C LEU A 248 -26.90 -33.01 15.36
N VAL A 249 -27.88 -33.18 14.47
CA VAL A 249 -29.29 -32.87 14.69
C VAL A 249 -30.11 -33.98 14.06
N ASP A 250 -31.02 -34.59 14.82
CA ASP A 250 -31.95 -35.62 14.34
C ASP A 250 -31.27 -36.78 13.56
N GLY A 251 -30.04 -37.14 13.96
CA GLY A 251 -29.24 -38.22 13.35
C GLY A 251 -28.32 -37.77 12.21
N ASP A 252 -28.43 -36.54 11.72
CA ASP A 252 -27.61 -35.98 10.64
C ASP A 252 -26.58 -34.96 11.15
N CYS A 253 -25.34 -35.04 10.64
CA CYS A 253 -24.32 -34.01 10.89
C CYS A 253 -24.30 -32.99 9.75
N LYS A 254 -24.61 -31.73 10.06
CA LYS A 254 -24.63 -30.62 9.07
C LYS A 254 -23.86 -29.41 9.58
N THR A 255 -23.28 -28.65 8.66
CA THR A 255 -22.53 -27.43 8.98
C THR A 255 -23.48 -26.24 9.16
N TYR A 256 -23.41 -25.58 10.31
CA TYR A 256 -24.21 -24.40 10.61
C TYR A 256 -23.34 -23.20 11.00
N PRO A 257 -23.67 -21.99 10.51
CA PRO A 257 -22.95 -20.79 10.90
C PRO A 257 -23.17 -20.50 12.39
N CYS A 258 -22.13 -20.05 13.07
CA CYS A 258 -22.14 -19.76 14.51
C CYS A 258 -23.25 -18.76 14.92
N SER A 259 -23.73 -17.91 14.01
CA SER A 259 -24.85 -16.98 14.25
C SER A 259 -26.21 -17.68 14.40
N ARG A 260 -26.37 -18.90 13.90
CA ARG A 260 -27.60 -19.71 14.02
C ARG A 260 -27.58 -20.69 15.20
N ILE A 261 -26.49 -20.70 15.97
CA ILE A 261 -26.26 -21.61 17.09
C ILE A 261 -26.29 -20.82 18.41
N SER A 262 -27.08 -21.29 19.38
CA SER A 262 -27.16 -20.71 20.72
C SER A 262 -26.95 -21.76 21.82
N LYS A 263 -26.63 -21.30 23.04
CA LYS A 263 -26.57 -22.18 24.24
C LYS A 263 -27.95 -22.40 24.89
N ARG A 264 -28.95 -21.58 24.54
CA ARG A 264 -30.34 -21.56 25.04
C ARG A 264 -31.29 -21.14 23.92
#